data_AF-A0A8J7VVX3-F1
#
_entry.id   AF-A0A8J7VVX3-F1
#
_cell.length_a   1.000
_cell.length_b   1.000
_cell.length_c   1.000
_cell.angle_alpha   90.00
_cell.angle_beta   90.00
_cell.angle_gamma   90.00
#
_symmetry.space_group_name_H-M   'P 1'
#
loop_
_entity.id
_entity.type
_entity.pdbx_description
1 polymer ?
#
loop_
_entity_poly.entity_id
_entity_poly.type
_entity_poly.pdbx_seq_one_letter_code
_entity_poly.pdbx_strand_id
1 'polypeptide(L)'
;MQSWLRDITQAYGSDVRIATEPPVDVDGMEGLVRISATLSGGIDARRALQIIGRIEGSANFVVVRAVQIRSDLNPNATITLSALYRIRASDGAAPP
;
A
#
# COMPACT_ATOMS: atom_id res chain seq x y z
N MET A 1 1.94 -4.17 9.07
CA MET A 1 2.24 -3.30 7.92
C MET A 1 3.64 -3.50 7.37
N GLN A 2 4.72 -3.29 8.17
CA GLN A 2 6.10 -3.41 7.67
C GLN A 2 6.41 -4.74 6.96
N SER A 3 5.93 -5.89 7.45
CA SER A 3 6.19 -7.18 6.79
C SER A 3 5.46 -7.34 5.45
N TRP A 4 4.26 -6.78 5.31
CA TRP A 4 3.50 -6.82 4.05
C TRP A 4 4.07 -5.85 3.02
N LEU A 5 4.45 -4.63 3.44
CA LEU A 5 5.16 -3.70 2.59
C LEU A 5 6.51 -4.25 2.14
N ARG A 6 7.23 -4.95 3.03
CA ARG A 6 8.46 -5.68 2.69
C ARG A 6 8.22 -6.82 1.71
N ASP A 7 7.14 -7.58 1.85
CA ASP A 7 6.77 -8.63 0.88
C ASP A 7 6.46 -8.04 -0.51
N ILE A 8 5.77 -6.89 -0.55
CA ILE A 8 5.55 -6.12 -1.78
C ILE A 8 6.88 -5.65 -2.36
N THR A 9 7.77 -5.05 -1.58
CA THR A 9 9.07 -4.58 -2.09
C THR A 9 9.95 -5.75 -2.56
N GLN A 10 9.97 -6.87 -1.84
CA GLN A 10 10.71 -8.07 -2.23
C GLN A 10 10.14 -8.73 -3.48
N ALA A 11 8.81 -8.75 -3.65
CA ALA A 11 8.17 -9.34 -4.82
C ALA A 11 8.38 -8.53 -6.10
N TYR A 12 8.56 -7.21 -5.98
CA TYR A 12 8.61 -6.31 -7.14
C TYR A 12 9.99 -5.71 -7.44
N GLY A 13 10.94 -5.85 -6.51
CA GLY A 13 12.37 -5.59 -6.74
C GLY A 13 12.80 -4.13 -6.59
N SER A 14 14.08 -3.87 -6.88
CA SER A 14 14.78 -2.59 -6.67
C SER A 14 14.27 -1.43 -7.54
N ASP A 15 13.53 -1.72 -8.61
CA ASP A 15 12.99 -0.74 -9.57
C ASP A 15 11.71 -0.04 -9.10
N VAL A 16 11.24 -0.41 -7.90
CA VAL A 16 9.96 0.03 -7.37
C VAL A 16 10.17 0.82 -6.08
N ARG A 17 9.73 2.07 -6.10
CA ARG A 17 9.72 2.96 -4.94
C ARG A 17 8.39 2.84 -4.22
N ILE A 18 8.46 2.67 -2.90
CA ILE A 18 7.29 2.78 -2.01
C ILE A 18 7.42 4.09 -1.23
N ALA A 19 6.41 4.94 -1.31
CA ALA A 19 6.23 6.09 -0.44
C ALA A 19 5.02 5.84 0.46
N THR A 20 5.24 5.76 1.77
CA THR A 20 4.16 5.63 2.76
C THR A 20 3.91 6.95 3.45
N GLU A 21 2.64 7.27 3.64
CA GLU A 21 2.19 8.42 4.41
C GLU A 21 1.96 8.02 5.88
N PRO A 22 2.07 8.97 6.84
CA PRO A 22 1.75 8.70 8.23
C PRO A 22 0.29 8.20 8.38
N PRO A 23 0.01 7.34 9.38
CA PRO A 23 -1.35 6.92 9.67
C PRO A 23 -2.24 8.14 9.97
N VAL A 24 -3.45 8.15 9.40
CA VAL A 24 -4.44 9.19 9.62
C VAL A 24 -5.70 8.55 10.19
N ASP A 25 -6.27 9.12 11.25
CA ASP A 25 -7.55 8.67 11.79
C ASP A 25 -8.66 8.76 10.74
N VAL A 26 -9.52 7.74 10.72
CA VAL A 26 -10.67 7.72 9.85
C VAL A 26 -11.79 8.48 10.52
N ASP A 27 -12.14 9.64 9.95
CA ASP A 27 -13.22 10.48 10.45
C ASP A 27 -14.53 9.69 10.61
N GLY A 28 -15.18 9.84 11.77
CA GLY A 28 -16.41 9.14 12.11
C GLY A 28 -16.26 7.66 12.52
N MET A 29 -15.04 7.11 12.61
CA MET A 29 -14.81 5.73 13.03
C MET A 29 -13.69 5.62 14.08
N GLU A 30 -14.07 5.61 15.36
CA GLU A 30 -13.11 5.50 16.46
C GLU A 30 -12.29 4.21 16.41
N GLY A 31 -10.97 4.37 16.60
CA GLY A 31 -10.03 3.26 16.58
C GLY A 31 -9.74 2.71 15.19
N LEU A 32 -10.16 3.37 14.10
CA LEU A 32 -9.70 3.07 12.75
C LEU A 32 -8.67 4.09 12.28
N VAL A 33 -7.55 3.59 11.78
CA VAL A 33 -6.54 4.39 11.09
C VAL A 33 -6.40 3.93 9.64
N ARG A 34 -6.20 4.90 8.77
CA ARG A 34 -5.88 4.71 7.36
C ARG A 34 -4.40 4.97 7.14
N ILE A 35 -3.73 4.01 6.51
CA ILE A 35 -2.36 4.18 6.04
C ILE A 35 -2.40 4.23 4.51
N SER A 36 -1.91 5.33 3.94
CA SER A 36 -1.80 5.48 2.50
C SER A 36 -0.39 5.12 2.04
N ALA A 37 -0.29 4.49 0.88
CA ALA A 37 0.98 4.16 0.26
C ALA A 37 0.88 4.36 -1.25
N THR A 38 1.95 4.87 -1.84
CA THR A 38 2.12 4.98 -3.29
C THR A 38 3.28 4.10 -3.72
N LEU A 39 2.99 3.20 -4.64
CA LEU A 39 3.96 2.37 -5.35
C LEU A 39 4.23 3.02 -6.70
N SER A 40 5.48 3.29 -7.05
CA SER A 40 5.83 3.79 -8.37
C SER A 40 7.14 3.23 -8.88
N GLY A 41 7.26 3.02 -10.19
CA GLY A 41 8.49 2.49 -10.78
C GLY A 41 8.37 2.23 -12.28
N GLY A 42 9.48 1.76 -12.86
CA GLY A 42 9.57 1.27 -14.24
C GLY A 42 8.86 -0.07 -14.42
N ILE A 43 7.56 -0.09 -14.15
CA ILE A 43 6.72 -1.29 -14.13
C ILE A 43 5.89 -1.31 -15.42
N ASP A 44 5.95 -2.40 -16.17
CA ASP A 44 5.10 -2.60 -17.34
C ASP A 44 3.63 -2.86 -16.95
N ALA A 45 2.71 -2.65 -17.90
CA ALA A 45 1.27 -2.77 -17.64
C ALA A 45 0.84 -4.14 -17.12
N ARG A 46 1.41 -5.23 -17.67
CA ARG A 46 1.03 -6.59 -17.26
C ARG A 46 1.45 -6.83 -15.82
N ARG A 47 2.67 -6.43 -15.47
CA ARG A 47 3.18 -6.55 -14.10
C ARG A 47 2.41 -5.66 -13.13
N ALA A 48 2.03 -4.44 -13.53
CA ALA A 48 1.17 -3.56 -12.73
C ALA A 48 -0.18 -4.21 -12.41
N LEU A 49 -0.83 -4.85 -13.38
CA LEU A 49 -2.10 -5.57 -13.15
C LEU A 49 -1.93 -6.79 -12.23
N GLN A 50 -0.82 -7.53 -12.35
CA GLN A 50 -0.51 -8.64 -11.44
C GLN A 50 -0.31 -8.16 -9.99
N ILE A 51 0.34 -7.00 -9.81
CA ILE A 51 0.51 -6.36 -8.50
C ILE A 51 -0.86 -6.08 -7.88
N ILE A 52 -1.76 -5.45 -8.66
CA ILE A 52 -3.12 -5.11 -8.22
C ILE A 52 -3.87 -6.37 -7.79
N GLY A 53 -3.88 -7.40 -8.63
CA GLY A 53 -4.55 -8.66 -8.32
C GLY A 53 -4.04 -9.32 -7.03
N ARG A 54 -2.73 -9.25 -6.76
CA ARG A 54 -2.15 -9.79 -5.51
C ARG A 54 -2.51 -8.95 -4.28
N ILE A 55 -2.63 -7.62 -4.44
CA ILE A 55 -3.06 -6.72 -3.36
C ILE A 55 -4.52 -6.98 -3.00
N GLU A 56 -5.41 -7.04 -4.01
CA GLU A 56 -6.84 -7.30 -3.82
C GLU A 56 -7.12 -8.71 -3.32
N GLY A 57 -6.31 -9.70 -3.71
CA GLY A 57 -6.41 -11.07 -3.21
C GLY A 57 -5.89 -11.27 -1.78
N SER A 58 -5.33 -10.24 -1.14
CA SER A 58 -4.82 -10.36 0.23
C SER A 58 -5.93 -10.28 1.27
N ALA A 59 -5.80 -11.02 2.37
CA ALA A 59 -6.76 -10.98 3.49
C ALA A 59 -6.72 -9.65 4.30
N ASN A 60 -5.95 -8.66 3.85
CA ASN A 60 -5.86 -7.36 4.50
C ASN A 60 -6.94 -6.42 3.95
N PHE A 61 -7.46 -5.53 4.79
CA PHE A 61 -8.36 -4.45 4.35
C PHE A 61 -7.59 -3.36 3.61
N VAL A 62 -7.18 -3.66 2.38
CA VAL A 62 -6.45 -2.75 1.48
C VAL A 62 -7.33 -2.45 0.29
N VAL A 63 -7.42 -1.17 -0.04
CA VAL A 63 -8.18 -0.66 -1.18
C VAL A 63 -7.22 0.01 -2.14
N VAL A 64 -7.28 -0.36 -3.41
CA VAL A 64 -6.60 0.36 -4.49
C VAL A 64 -7.42 1.61 -4.80
N ARG A 65 -6.82 2.79 -4.59
CA ARG A 65 -7.48 4.09 -4.73
C ARG A 65 -7.33 4.68 -6.12
N ALA A 66 -6.15 4.52 -6.70
CA ALA A 66 -5.83 5.01 -8.02
C ALA A 66 -4.77 4.13 -8.66
N VAL A 67 -4.88 3.97 -9.97
CA VAL A 67 -3.92 3.26 -10.81
C VAL A 67 -3.65 4.12 -12.03
N GLN A 68 -2.38 4.41 -12.28
CA GLN A 68 -1.91 5.07 -13.49
C GLN A 68 -0.85 4.18 -14.13
N ILE A 69 -1.06 3.81 -15.39
CA ILE A 69 -0.13 2.97 -16.15
C ILE A 69 0.20 3.69 -17.43
N ARG A 70 1.49 3.84 -17.71
CA ARG A 70 2.05 4.34 -18.95
C ARG A 70 2.79 3.19 -19.64
N SER A 71 2.51 2.98 -20.91
CA SER A 71 3.05 1.83 -21.67
C SER A 71 3.68 2.23 -23.00
N ASP A 72 4.21 3.45 -23.08
CA ASP A 72 5.00 3.91 -24.22
C ASP A 72 6.48 3.49 -24.09
N LEU A 73 7.38 4.20 -24.78
CA LEU A 73 8.82 3.96 -24.82
C LEU A 73 9.48 3.92 -23.44
N ASN A 74 8.91 4.58 -22.43
CA ASN A 74 9.36 4.46 -21.04
C ASN A 74 8.21 4.00 -20.13
N PRO A 75 7.99 2.68 -19.97
CA PRO A 75 6.87 2.17 -19.21
C PRO A 75 7.01 2.55 -17.74
N ASN A 76 5.91 3.03 -17.17
CA ASN A 76 5.83 3.29 -15.75
C ASN A 76 4.45 2.93 -15.20
N ALA A 77 4.40 2.64 -13.91
CA ALA A 77 3.14 2.53 -13.20
C ALA A 77 3.24 3.25 -11.86
N THR A 78 2.12 3.88 -11.49
CA THR A 78 1.88 4.45 -10.17
C THR A 78 0.60 3.86 -9.62
N ILE A 79 0.67 3.24 -8.44
CA ILE A 79 -0.45 2.59 -7.77
C ILE A 79 -0.59 3.21 -6.38
N THR A 80 -1.73 3.82 -6.11
CA THR A 80 -2.05 4.40 -4.80
C THR A 80 -2.98 3.48 -4.05
N LEU A 81 -2.60 3.19 -2.81
CA LEU A 81 -3.22 2.21 -1.92
C LEU A 81 -3.67 2.92 -0.63
N SER A 82 -4.76 2.45 -0.06
CA SER A 82 -5.13 2.79 1.32
C SER A 82 -5.46 1.52 2.08
N ALA A 83 -4.79 1.30 3.20
CA ALA A 83 -5.06 0.21 4.12
C ALA A 83 -5.81 0.74 5.34
N LEU A 84 -6.88 0.06 5.74
CA LEU A 84 -7.67 0.37 6.93
C LEU A 84 -7.30 -0.60 8.04
N TYR A 85 -6.91 -0.07 9.19
CA TYR A 85 -6.54 -0.85 10.37
C TYR A 85 -7.36 -0.45 11.57
N ARG A 86 -7.77 -1.43 12.37
CA ARG A 86 -8.34 -1.19 13.69
C ARG A 86 -7.25 -1.25 14.74
N ILE A 87 -7.02 -0.14 15.43
CA ILE A 87 -6.20 -0.12 16.63
C ILE A 87 -7.03 -0.79 17.73
N ARG A 88 -6.60 -1.98 18.18
CA ARG A 88 -7.13 -2.51 19.43
C ARG A 88 -6.53 -1.67 20.56
N ALA A 89 -7.38 -1.21 21.49
CA ALA A 89 -6.95 -0.57 22.73
C ALA A 89 -6.13 -1.56 23.57
N SER A 90 -4.86 -1.78 23.22
CA SER A 90 -3.87 -2.55 23.99
C SER A 90 -2.42 -2.18 23.65
N ASP A 91 -2.16 -1.28 22.69
CA ASP A 91 -0.79 -0.83 22.37
C ASP A 91 -0.50 0.59 22.92
N GLY A 92 -1.17 0.96 24.02
CA GLY A 92 -0.78 2.08 24.86
C GLY A 92 0.22 1.60 25.90
N ALA A 93 1.45 1.30 25.48
CA ALA A 93 2.54 1.01 26.40
C ALA A 93 2.83 2.27 27.24
N ALA A 94 2.40 2.24 28.50
CA ALA A 94 2.90 3.15 29.53
C ALA A 94 4.39 2.84 29.79
N PRO A 95 5.28 3.85 29.87
CA PRO A 95 6.55 3.68 30.55
C PRO A 95 6.41 4.01 32.06
N PRO A 96 7.27 3.45 32.92
CA PRO A 96 7.20 3.52 34.39
C PRO A 96 7.48 4.90 34.97
#